data_AF-A0A8S2EKR0-F1
#
_entry.id   AF-A0A8S2EKR0-F1
#
_cell.length_a   1.000
_cell.length_b   1.000
_cell.length_c   1.000
_cell.angle_alpha   90.00
_cell.angle_beta   90.00
_cell.angle_gamma   90.00
#
_symmetry.space_group_name_H-M   'P 1'
#
loop_
_entity.id
_entity.type
_entity.pdbx_description
1 polymer ?
#
loop_
_entity_poly.entity_id
_entity_poly.type
_entity_poly.pdbx_seq_one_letter_code
_entity_poly.pdbx_strand_id
1 'polypeptide(L)'
;MSNLYSSFFSKKNTNDVPAANVYASQQQQQQLQSDKGGSIDHHCEGQGDMRDAYKVGAALAKENLSEQEQKLINEMADDTVIVVPGTYDHIHQVLENLNIKFKTVTQHDLLTYPLREEQTVYVNCASSFPPDVAHHLRKFVENGGQLITTDWALANVLQIAFPEKVRHNGTTTGDEVVGIQVADPNNHLVKGFLPAAKLAEPLWWLESSSYPIEIIDKQNVRVLIRSKELGEKYESDAVLITFDCGKGNVIHMISHFYLQRTETRDQRHQMSAEQITYTLIKLAYGRTKRAIHFATDVNASEGVKLLSKQAKNLNYAQVQSTATSSAFIYNHLAERLTKYKS
;
A
#
# COMPACT_ATOMS: atom_id res chain seq x y z
N MET A 1 44.09 -61.13 25.28
CA MET A 1 42.95 -61.88 24.73
C MET A 1 41.84 -60.88 24.47
N SER A 2 41.83 -60.27 23.27
CA SER A 2 40.97 -60.63 22.12
C SER A 2 39.52 -60.18 22.33
N ASN A 3 39.12 -59.03 21.72
CA ASN A 3 38.28 -58.92 20.51
C ASN A 3 36.77 -59.03 20.86
N LEU A 4 35.84 -58.09 20.55
CA LEU A 4 35.50 -57.50 19.26
C LEU A 4 34.36 -56.44 19.36
N TYR A 5 34.27 -55.67 18.28
CA TYR A 5 33.10 -55.03 17.63
C TYR A 5 32.72 -53.56 17.92
N SER A 6 32.92 -52.78 16.86
CA SER A 6 32.50 -51.42 16.57
C SER A 6 31.00 -51.28 16.31
N SER A 7 30.44 -50.09 16.60
CA SER A 7 29.52 -49.43 15.66
C SER A 7 29.42 -47.93 15.95
N PHE A 8 29.54 -47.18 14.86
CA PHE A 8 29.36 -45.74 14.68
C PHE A 8 28.02 -45.20 15.19
N PHE A 9 27.98 -43.96 15.68
CA PHE A 9 27.15 -42.86 15.16
C PHE A 9 27.41 -41.56 15.93
N SER A 10 28.16 -40.65 15.32
CA SER A 10 28.24 -39.23 15.70
C SER A 10 27.15 -38.47 14.93
N LYS A 11 26.06 -38.07 15.58
CA LYS A 11 25.10 -37.12 15.00
C LYS A 11 25.68 -35.71 15.09
N LYS A 12 26.28 -35.23 14.01
CA LYS A 12 26.45 -33.79 13.76
C LYS A 12 25.07 -33.20 13.45
N ASN A 13 24.72 -32.15 14.19
CA ASN A 13 23.55 -31.32 13.92
C ASN A 13 23.96 -30.35 12.80
N THR A 14 23.38 -30.48 11.61
CA THR A 14 23.59 -29.56 10.49
C THR A 14 22.22 -29.03 10.06
N ASN A 15 21.85 -27.86 10.60
CA ASN A 15 20.81 -26.99 10.06
C ASN A 15 21.33 -25.55 10.17
N ASP A 16 22.45 -25.29 9.50
CA ASP A 16 22.87 -23.95 9.10
C ASP A 16 22.86 -23.96 7.57
N VAL A 17 21.77 -23.50 6.96
CA VAL A 17 21.74 -23.18 5.54
C VAL A 17 22.22 -21.73 5.42
N PRO A 18 23.35 -21.44 4.75
CA PRO A 18 23.83 -20.08 4.60
C PRO A 18 22.83 -19.26 3.77
N ALA A 19 22.58 -18.01 4.17
CA ALA A 19 21.73 -17.05 3.45
C ALA A 19 22.07 -16.91 1.95
N ALA A 20 23.31 -17.23 1.55
CA ALA A 20 23.75 -17.27 0.16
C ALA A 20 22.99 -18.27 -0.74
N ASN A 21 22.51 -19.41 -0.19
CA ASN A 21 21.79 -20.41 -0.98
C ASN A 21 20.33 -20.01 -1.27
N VAL A 22 19.73 -19.19 -0.42
CA VAL A 22 18.38 -18.63 -0.67
C VAL A 22 18.44 -17.60 -1.79
N TYR A 23 19.44 -16.70 -1.76
CA TYR A 23 19.69 -15.73 -2.84
C TYR A 23 19.97 -16.40 -4.20
N ALA A 24 20.73 -17.49 -4.23
CA ALA A 24 21.02 -18.21 -5.47
C ALA A 24 19.77 -18.88 -6.08
N SER A 25 18.89 -19.44 -5.24
CA SER A 25 17.63 -20.03 -5.71
C SER A 25 16.62 -18.99 -6.24
N GLN A 26 16.64 -17.79 -5.66
CA GLN A 26 15.83 -16.66 -6.12
C GLN A 26 16.32 -16.13 -7.48
N GLN A 27 17.64 -16.02 -7.69
CA GLN A 27 18.20 -15.65 -9.00
C GLN A 27 17.90 -16.70 -10.09
N GLN A 28 17.88 -17.99 -9.74
CA GLN A 28 17.57 -19.05 -10.70
C GLN A 28 16.09 -19.05 -11.12
N GLN A 29 15.16 -18.69 -10.22
CA GLN A 29 13.76 -18.47 -10.56
C GLN A 29 13.55 -17.19 -11.39
N GLN A 30 14.36 -16.14 -11.17
CA GLN A 30 14.34 -14.89 -11.95
C GLN A 30 14.78 -15.11 -13.41
N GLN A 31 15.81 -15.92 -13.65
CA GLN A 31 16.36 -16.16 -14.99
C GLN A 31 15.43 -17.01 -15.88
N LEU A 32 14.66 -17.92 -15.28
CA LEU A 32 13.65 -18.72 -16.00
C LEU A 32 12.40 -17.91 -16.40
N GLN A 33 12.19 -16.73 -15.79
CA GLN A 33 11.05 -15.85 -16.08
C GLN A 33 11.42 -14.75 -17.11
N SER A 34 12.67 -14.29 -17.15
CA SER A 34 13.13 -13.33 -18.18
C SER A 34 13.11 -13.90 -19.58
N ASP A 35 13.38 -15.19 -19.74
CA ASP A 35 13.46 -15.86 -21.06
C ASP A 35 12.08 -16.12 -21.71
N LYS A 36 10.97 -15.82 -21.01
CA LYS A 36 9.60 -15.93 -21.55
C LYS A 36 8.93 -14.58 -21.85
N GLY A 37 9.62 -13.46 -21.60
CA GLY A 37 9.10 -12.11 -21.85
C GLY A 37 9.34 -11.65 -23.28
N GLY A 38 8.51 -12.09 -24.23
CA GLY A 38 8.39 -11.41 -25.51
C GLY A 38 7.93 -9.97 -25.31
N SER A 39 8.57 -9.02 -25.99
CA SER A 39 8.22 -7.60 -26.02
C SER A 39 6.75 -7.39 -26.36
N ILE A 40 5.91 -7.14 -25.36
CA ILE A 40 4.55 -6.63 -25.55
C ILE A 40 4.60 -5.14 -25.22
N ASP A 41 4.55 -4.32 -26.26
CA ASP A 41 4.24 -2.89 -26.13
C ASP A 41 2.82 -2.75 -25.59
N HIS A 42 2.69 -2.52 -24.28
CA HIS A 42 1.42 -2.09 -23.68
C HIS A 42 1.21 -0.59 -23.93
N HIS A 43 0.65 -0.25 -25.09
CA HIS A 43 -0.11 0.98 -25.23
C HIS A 43 -1.38 0.89 -24.36
N CYS A 44 -1.32 1.45 -23.15
CA CYS A 44 -2.46 1.52 -22.23
C CYS A 44 -3.47 2.60 -22.68
N GLU A 45 -4.52 2.19 -23.40
CA GLU A 45 -5.80 2.90 -23.34
C GLU A 45 -6.29 2.91 -21.87
N GLY A 46 -6.49 4.10 -21.27
CA GLY A 46 -6.99 4.24 -19.87
C GLY A 46 -6.27 5.22 -18.95
N GLN A 47 -5.16 5.85 -19.38
CA GLN A 47 -4.45 6.84 -18.55
C GLN A 47 -5.28 8.13 -18.29
N GLY A 48 -6.10 8.55 -19.24
CA GLY A 48 -7.00 9.71 -19.08
C GLY A 48 -8.06 9.50 -17.99
N ASP A 49 -8.63 8.30 -17.94
CA ASP A 49 -9.69 7.95 -16.98
C ASP A 49 -9.14 7.87 -15.54
N MET A 50 -7.96 7.30 -15.33
CA MET A 50 -7.37 7.22 -13.98
C MET A 50 -6.99 8.59 -13.41
N ARG A 51 -6.52 9.52 -14.25
CA ARG A 51 -6.24 10.89 -13.83
C ARG A 51 -7.50 11.58 -13.31
N ASP A 52 -8.63 11.41 -14.00
CA ASP A 52 -9.90 11.98 -13.57
C ASP A 52 -10.45 11.27 -12.31
N ALA A 53 -10.24 9.95 -12.19
CA ALA A 53 -10.56 9.23 -10.96
C ALA A 53 -9.76 9.76 -9.77
N TYR A 54 -8.47 10.06 -9.94
CA TYR A 54 -7.67 10.66 -8.88
C TYR A 54 -8.13 12.06 -8.52
N LYS A 55 -8.56 12.91 -9.47
CA LYS A 55 -9.13 14.23 -9.13
C LYS A 55 -10.36 14.10 -8.22
N VAL A 56 -11.28 13.19 -8.53
CA VAL A 56 -12.49 12.96 -7.73
C VAL A 56 -12.13 12.37 -6.37
N GLY A 57 -11.31 11.31 -6.35
CA GLY A 57 -10.87 10.65 -5.12
C GLY A 57 -10.09 11.57 -4.18
N ALA A 58 -9.20 12.40 -4.75
CA ALA A 58 -8.44 13.40 -4.02
C ALA A 58 -9.33 14.43 -3.34
N ALA A 59 -10.34 14.93 -4.06
CA ALA A 59 -11.25 15.94 -3.54
C ALA A 59 -12.11 15.37 -2.41
N LEU A 60 -12.63 14.14 -2.57
CA LEU A 60 -13.35 13.43 -1.51
C LEU A 60 -12.48 13.20 -0.27
N ALA A 61 -11.22 12.83 -0.46
CA ALA A 61 -10.31 12.59 0.65
C ALA A 61 -9.94 13.89 1.39
N LYS A 62 -9.73 15.00 0.65
CA LYS A 62 -9.44 16.33 1.21
C LYS A 62 -10.57 16.87 2.10
N GLU A 63 -11.83 16.55 1.80
CA GLU A 63 -12.97 16.97 2.62
C GLU A 63 -12.96 16.38 4.03
N ASN A 64 -12.23 15.28 4.26
CA ASN A 64 -12.07 14.70 5.60
C ASN A 64 -10.97 15.35 6.43
N LEU A 65 -10.16 16.23 5.83
CA LEU A 65 -9.12 17.00 6.51
C LEU A 65 -9.67 18.30 7.08
N SER A 66 -9.26 18.65 8.29
CA SER A 66 -9.46 19.99 8.85
C SER A 66 -8.71 21.05 8.03
N GLU A 67 -9.15 22.32 8.13
CA GLU A 67 -8.47 23.44 7.48
C GLU A 67 -6.99 23.54 7.87
N GLN A 68 -6.69 23.23 9.14
CA GLN A 68 -5.33 23.23 9.64
C GLN A 68 -4.48 22.13 8.99
N GLU A 69 -5.00 20.90 8.87
CA GLU A 69 -4.29 19.80 8.19
C GLU A 69 -4.05 20.11 6.71
N GLN A 70 -5.05 20.66 6.02
CA GLN A 70 -4.90 21.09 4.63
C GLN A 70 -3.82 22.15 4.48
N LYS A 71 -3.78 23.14 5.39
CA LYS A 71 -2.75 24.17 5.42
C LYS A 71 -1.36 23.57 5.64
N LEU A 72 -1.21 22.66 6.60
CA LEU A 72 0.05 21.97 6.87
C LEU A 72 0.60 21.27 5.63
N ILE A 73 -0.27 20.51 4.94
CA ILE A 73 0.11 19.76 3.73
C ILE A 73 0.47 20.70 2.58
N ASN A 74 -0.29 21.78 2.38
CA ASN A 74 -0.01 22.75 1.32
C ASN A 74 1.31 23.53 1.54
N GLU A 75 1.68 23.76 2.80
CA GLU A 75 2.87 24.52 3.21
C GLU A 75 4.11 23.63 3.46
N MET A 76 4.00 22.31 3.30
CA MET A 76 5.12 21.41 3.59
C MET A 76 6.32 21.67 2.66
N ALA A 77 7.51 21.34 3.16
CA ALA A 77 8.74 21.43 2.38
C ALA A 77 8.73 20.42 1.23
N ASP A 78 9.40 20.76 0.12
CA ASP A 78 9.40 19.95 -1.09
C ASP A 78 10.02 18.56 -0.89
N ASP A 79 10.82 18.40 0.16
CA ASP A 79 11.45 17.14 0.56
C ASP A 79 10.89 16.56 1.87
N THR A 80 9.71 17.00 2.32
CA THR A 80 8.98 16.31 3.41
C THR A 80 8.65 14.86 3.02
N VAL A 81 8.31 14.64 1.74
CA VAL A 81 8.09 13.31 1.18
C VAL A 81 9.26 12.95 0.28
N ILE A 82 9.90 11.83 0.58
CA ILE A 82 10.97 11.25 -0.23
C ILE A 82 10.42 10.01 -0.93
N VAL A 83 10.61 9.92 -2.25
CA VAL A 83 10.21 8.75 -3.04
C VAL A 83 11.45 8.03 -3.54
N VAL A 84 11.57 6.77 -3.19
CA VAL A 84 12.55 5.83 -3.72
C VAL A 84 11.87 5.02 -4.81
N PRO A 85 12.24 5.19 -6.09
CA PRO A 85 11.62 4.47 -7.20
C PRO A 85 11.76 2.96 -7.05
N GLY A 86 10.74 2.25 -7.51
CA GLY A 86 10.68 0.79 -7.53
C GLY A 86 10.57 0.27 -8.96
N THR A 87 10.34 -1.03 -9.10
CA THR A 87 10.22 -1.70 -10.40
C THR A 87 8.81 -1.54 -10.99
N TYR A 88 7.77 -1.74 -10.19
CA TYR A 88 6.38 -1.79 -10.67
C TYR A 88 5.46 -0.71 -10.06
N ASP A 89 5.72 -0.29 -8.82
CA ASP A 89 4.89 0.74 -8.18
C ASP A 89 5.32 2.17 -8.57
N HIS A 90 4.33 3.06 -8.65
CA HIS A 90 4.47 4.42 -9.17
C HIS A 90 3.76 5.46 -8.28
N ILE A 91 4.03 5.44 -6.96
CA ILE A 91 3.49 6.42 -6.01
C ILE A 91 3.64 7.88 -6.45
N HIS A 92 4.72 8.22 -7.17
CA HIS A 92 4.96 9.58 -7.68
C HIS A 92 3.79 10.08 -8.53
N GLN A 93 3.19 9.22 -9.37
CA GLN A 93 2.03 9.59 -10.19
C GLN A 93 0.80 9.88 -9.33
N VAL A 94 0.61 9.13 -8.24
CA VAL A 94 -0.45 9.43 -7.27
C VAL A 94 -0.19 10.77 -6.59
N LEU A 95 1.02 11.00 -6.08
CA LEU A 95 1.40 12.25 -5.40
C LEU A 95 1.24 13.47 -6.33
N GLU A 96 1.63 13.36 -7.60
CA GLU A 96 1.41 14.37 -8.63
C GLU A 96 -0.08 14.70 -8.81
N ASN A 97 -0.94 13.67 -8.90
CA ASN A 97 -2.38 13.87 -9.03
C ASN A 97 -3.01 14.50 -7.76
N LEU A 98 -2.39 14.28 -6.60
CA LEU A 98 -2.80 14.90 -5.33
C LEU A 98 -2.24 16.32 -5.14
N ASN A 99 -1.31 16.75 -5.98
CA ASN A 99 -0.48 17.95 -5.81
C ASN A 99 0.32 17.92 -4.49
N ILE A 100 0.78 16.74 -4.10
CA ILE A 100 1.69 16.53 -2.97
C ILE A 100 3.11 16.67 -3.49
N LYS A 101 3.87 17.57 -2.89
CA LYS A 101 5.28 17.75 -3.22
C LYS A 101 6.09 16.57 -2.71
N PHE A 102 7.07 16.14 -3.50
CA PHE A 102 7.98 15.08 -3.13
C PHE A 102 9.33 15.29 -3.81
N LYS A 103 10.34 14.60 -3.27
CA LYS A 103 11.66 14.51 -3.86
C LYS A 103 12.00 13.05 -4.15
N THR A 104 12.39 12.79 -5.40
CA THR A 104 12.89 11.47 -5.78
C THR A 104 14.35 11.31 -5.36
N VAL A 105 14.67 10.21 -4.69
CA VAL A 105 16.03 9.84 -4.26
C VAL A 105 16.26 8.38 -4.62
N THR A 106 17.41 8.05 -5.22
CA THR A 106 17.70 6.65 -5.57
C THR A 106 18.07 5.84 -4.32
N GLN A 107 17.95 4.51 -4.39
CA GLN A 107 18.37 3.64 -3.29
C GLN A 107 19.83 3.84 -2.86
N HIS A 108 20.72 4.19 -3.79
CA HIS A 108 22.14 4.40 -3.49
C HIS A 108 22.38 5.78 -2.83
N ASP A 109 21.67 6.80 -3.31
CA ASP A 109 21.83 8.16 -2.78
C ASP A 109 21.30 8.29 -1.36
N LEU A 110 20.35 7.43 -0.94
CA LEU A 110 19.79 7.40 0.40
C LEU A 110 20.85 7.34 1.51
N LEU A 111 21.98 6.65 1.30
CA LEU A 111 23.04 6.53 2.32
C LEU A 111 23.67 7.88 2.67
N THR A 112 23.68 8.80 1.71
CA THR A 112 24.29 10.13 1.86
C THR A 112 23.25 11.24 1.96
N TYR A 113 21.98 10.92 1.68
CA TYR A 113 20.90 11.88 1.79
C TYR A 113 20.66 12.25 3.26
N PRO A 114 20.56 13.55 3.60
CA PRO A 114 20.33 13.98 4.98
C PRO A 114 18.86 13.76 5.37
N LEU A 115 18.52 12.51 5.69
CA LEU A 115 17.18 12.15 6.18
C LEU A 115 16.90 12.81 7.54
N ARG A 116 15.74 13.44 7.66
CA ARG A 116 15.30 14.19 8.85
C ARG A 116 14.07 13.55 9.47
N GLU A 117 13.97 13.66 10.78
CA GLU A 117 12.97 12.93 11.56
C GLU A 117 11.53 13.27 11.23
N GLU A 118 11.21 14.38 10.57
CA GLU A 118 9.85 14.75 10.14
C GLU A 118 9.44 14.13 8.80
N GLN A 119 10.39 13.60 8.02
CA GLN A 119 10.14 13.13 6.67
C GLN A 119 9.37 11.80 6.65
N THR A 120 8.69 11.57 5.53
CA THR A 120 8.17 10.25 5.13
C THR A 120 8.93 9.75 3.92
N VAL A 121 9.51 8.56 4.01
CA VAL A 121 10.20 7.88 2.91
C VAL A 121 9.29 6.79 2.36
N TYR A 122 8.94 6.90 1.10
CA TYR A 122 8.30 5.85 0.31
C TYR A 122 9.36 5.00 -0.38
N VAL A 123 9.32 3.69 -0.16
CA VAL A 123 10.05 2.74 -0.98
C VAL A 123 9.04 1.92 -1.78
N ASN A 124 8.92 2.26 -3.06
CA ASN A 124 8.10 1.50 -3.99
C ASN A 124 8.62 0.06 -4.13
N CYS A 125 7.74 -0.85 -4.57
CA CYS A 125 8.05 -2.25 -4.86
C CYS A 125 9.47 -2.45 -5.42
N ALA A 126 10.34 -3.03 -4.60
CA ALA A 126 11.77 -3.15 -4.86
C ALA A 126 12.12 -4.63 -5.08
N SER A 127 12.47 -4.99 -6.31
CA SER A 127 12.95 -6.33 -6.69
C SER A 127 14.37 -6.64 -6.17
N SER A 128 15.12 -5.59 -5.87
CA SER A 128 16.40 -5.65 -5.18
C SER A 128 16.57 -4.38 -4.36
N PHE A 129 17.22 -4.48 -3.20
CA PHE A 129 17.52 -3.33 -2.37
C PHE A 129 18.79 -3.60 -1.56
N PRO A 130 19.78 -2.68 -1.53
CA PRO A 130 21.02 -2.93 -0.80
C PRO A 130 20.77 -3.08 0.71
N PRO A 131 21.31 -4.13 1.38
CA PRO A 131 21.04 -4.38 2.80
C PRO A 131 21.49 -3.25 3.74
N ASP A 132 22.60 -2.58 3.41
CA ASP A 132 23.10 -1.42 4.15
C ASP A 132 22.15 -0.22 4.06
N VAL A 133 21.52 0.00 2.91
CA VAL A 133 20.46 1.01 2.74
C VAL A 133 19.22 0.62 3.55
N ALA A 134 18.82 -0.66 3.58
CA ALA A 134 17.70 -1.12 4.40
C ALA A 134 17.96 -0.86 5.90
N HIS A 135 19.16 -1.16 6.39
CA HIS A 135 19.56 -0.84 7.77
C HIS A 135 19.65 0.68 8.02
N HIS A 136 20.04 1.48 7.02
CA HIS A 136 20.02 2.93 7.11
C HIS A 136 18.58 3.45 7.30
N LEU A 137 17.62 2.90 6.56
CA LEU A 137 16.20 3.21 6.74
C LEU A 137 15.69 2.80 8.11
N ARG A 138 16.13 1.67 8.68
CA ARG A 138 15.83 1.29 10.08
C ARG A 138 16.23 2.42 11.03
N LYS A 139 17.47 2.90 10.95
CA LYS A 139 17.98 3.99 11.80
C LYS A 139 17.20 5.28 11.63
N PHE A 140 16.84 5.62 10.39
CA PHE A 140 15.98 6.77 10.10
C PHE A 140 14.63 6.66 10.84
N VAL A 141 13.97 5.50 10.77
CA VAL A 141 12.71 5.26 11.49
C VAL A 141 12.91 5.32 13.00
N GLU A 142 13.94 4.65 13.53
CA GLU A 142 14.27 4.67 14.96
C GLU A 142 14.43 6.11 15.50
N ASN A 143 15.00 6.99 14.70
CA ASN A 143 15.20 8.41 15.03
C ASN A 143 13.95 9.27 14.91
N GLY A 144 12.85 8.75 14.35
CA GLY A 144 11.59 9.49 14.23
C GLY A 144 10.97 9.40 12.85
N GLY A 145 11.73 9.00 11.83
CA GLY A 145 11.30 8.85 10.43
C GLY A 145 10.06 7.99 10.24
N GLN A 146 9.33 8.20 9.14
CA GLN A 146 8.26 7.30 8.72
C GLN A 146 8.66 6.59 7.44
N LEU A 147 8.58 5.27 7.44
CA LEU A 147 8.87 4.44 6.28
C LEU A 147 7.57 3.81 5.76
N ILE A 148 7.27 4.02 4.49
CA ILE A 148 6.13 3.40 3.81
C ILE A 148 6.67 2.55 2.68
N THR A 149 6.25 1.28 2.61
CA THR A 149 6.74 0.33 1.60
C THR A 149 5.62 -0.45 0.96
N THR A 150 5.83 -0.91 -0.28
CA THR A 150 4.85 -1.72 -1.02
C THR A 150 5.42 -3.02 -1.55
N ASP A 151 4.57 -4.04 -1.55
CA ASP A 151 4.76 -5.34 -2.19
C ASP A 151 6.15 -5.98 -1.94
N TRP A 152 6.99 -6.16 -2.97
CA TRP A 152 8.28 -6.87 -2.86
C TRP A 152 9.28 -6.20 -1.94
N ALA A 153 9.05 -4.94 -1.54
CA ALA A 153 9.80 -4.32 -0.47
C ALA A 153 9.64 -5.07 0.87
N LEU A 154 8.64 -5.95 1.02
CA LEU A 154 8.52 -6.85 2.16
C LEU A 154 9.80 -7.68 2.36
N ALA A 155 10.21 -8.45 1.35
CA ALA A 155 11.38 -9.32 1.47
C ALA A 155 12.68 -8.53 1.31
N ASN A 156 12.69 -7.52 0.42
CA ASN A 156 13.91 -6.81 0.05
C ASN A 156 14.27 -5.64 0.96
N VAL A 157 13.32 -5.10 1.74
CA VAL A 157 13.55 -3.96 2.64
C VAL A 157 13.17 -4.32 4.06
N LEU A 158 11.91 -4.69 4.31
CA LEU A 158 11.40 -4.86 5.66
C LEU A 158 11.98 -6.07 6.37
N GLN A 159 12.05 -7.22 5.71
CA GLN A 159 12.60 -8.43 6.31
C GLN A 159 14.09 -8.28 6.61
N ILE A 160 14.81 -7.43 5.87
CA ILE A 160 16.22 -7.12 6.12
C ILE A 160 16.33 -6.11 7.27
N ALA A 161 15.56 -5.02 7.23
CA ALA A 161 15.64 -3.93 8.20
C ALA A 161 15.00 -4.28 9.55
N PHE A 162 13.96 -5.12 9.57
CA PHE A 162 13.12 -5.46 10.72
C PHE A 162 12.79 -6.97 10.74
N PRO A 163 13.80 -7.87 10.73
CA PRO A 163 13.61 -9.32 10.63
C PRO A 163 12.76 -9.90 11.77
N GLU A 164 12.68 -9.21 12.90
CA GLU A 164 11.89 -9.62 14.05
C GLU A 164 10.39 -9.30 13.91
N LYS A 165 10.00 -8.45 12.95
CA LYS A 165 8.63 -7.94 12.84
C LYS A 165 7.80 -8.72 11.84
N VAL A 166 8.31 -8.84 10.61
CA VAL A 166 7.58 -9.42 9.48
C VAL A 166 8.52 -10.12 8.51
N ARG A 167 7.97 -11.02 7.71
CA ARG A 167 8.67 -11.65 6.59
C ARG A 167 7.71 -12.00 5.46
N HIS A 168 8.28 -12.30 4.31
CA HIS A 168 7.56 -12.99 3.24
C HIS A 168 7.31 -14.45 3.64
N ASN A 169 6.09 -14.94 3.44
CA ASN A 169 5.70 -16.30 3.82
C ASN A 169 6.20 -17.41 2.85
N GLY A 170 6.87 -17.02 1.75
CA GLY A 170 7.39 -17.95 0.74
C GLY A 170 6.43 -18.29 -0.41
N THR A 171 5.23 -17.70 -0.44
CA THR A 171 4.23 -17.88 -1.51
C THR A 171 3.96 -16.56 -2.23
N THR A 172 3.43 -16.57 -3.45
CA THR A 172 3.11 -15.33 -4.16
C THR A 172 1.67 -15.36 -4.67
N THR A 173 1.02 -14.20 -4.72
CA THR A 173 -0.38 -14.10 -5.15
C THR A 173 -0.55 -14.33 -6.66
N GLY A 174 -1.75 -14.70 -7.09
CA GLY A 174 -2.18 -14.56 -8.49
C GLY A 174 -2.56 -13.11 -8.82
N ASP A 175 -2.92 -12.85 -10.09
CA ASP A 175 -3.64 -11.62 -10.46
C ASP A 175 -5.09 -11.80 -10.01
N GLU A 176 -5.46 -11.15 -8.90
CA GLU A 176 -6.78 -11.36 -8.29
C GLU A 176 -7.26 -10.15 -7.51
N VAL A 177 -8.58 -10.04 -7.39
CA VAL A 177 -9.21 -9.12 -6.46
C VAL A 177 -9.64 -9.89 -5.21
N VAL A 178 -9.60 -9.29 -4.03
CA VAL A 178 -9.99 -9.93 -2.77
C VAL A 178 -10.88 -9.01 -1.96
N GLY A 179 -11.86 -9.56 -1.25
CA GLY A 179 -12.60 -8.81 -0.24
C GLY A 179 -11.71 -8.44 0.95
N ILE A 180 -11.82 -7.20 1.43
CA ILE A 180 -11.05 -6.68 2.56
C ILE A 180 -11.92 -6.18 3.70
N GLN A 181 -11.37 -6.16 4.91
CA GLN A 181 -12.00 -5.66 6.12
C GLN A 181 -11.04 -4.74 6.88
N VAL A 182 -11.56 -3.62 7.39
CA VAL A 182 -10.80 -2.75 8.30
C VAL A 182 -10.75 -3.40 9.67
N ALA A 183 -9.54 -3.76 10.12
CA ALA A 183 -9.31 -4.42 11.40
C ALA A 183 -9.24 -3.41 12.56
N ASP A 184 -8.80 -2.17 12.31
CA ASP A 184 -8.76 -1.09 13.30
C ASP A 184 -9.43 0.19 12.75
N PRO A 185 -10.76 0.30 12.84
CA PRO A 185 -11.52 1.42 12.25
C PRO A 185 -11.29 2.78 12.93
N ASN A 186 -10.68 2.78 14.12
CA ASN A 186 -10.37 4.01 14.85
C ASN A 186 -8.97 4.54 14.54
N ASN A 187 -8.13 3.75 13.83
CA ASN A 187 -6.82 4.19 13.43
C ASN A 187 -6.93 5.30 12.38
N HIS A 188 -6.22 6.42 12.61
CA HIS A 188 -6.29 7.57 11.73
C HIS A 188 -5.85 7.24 10.29
N LEU A 189 -4.94 6.28 10.08
CA LEU A 189 -4.45 5.90 8.75
C LEU A 189 -5.58 5.43 7.84
N VAL A 190 -6.53 4.66 8.38
CA VAL A 190 -7.65 4.08 7.63
C VAL A 190 -8.95 4.87 7.78
N LYS A 191 -8.91 6.02 8.46
CA LYS A 191 -10.06 6.93 8.58
C LYS A 191 -10.49 7.39 7.18
N GLY A 192 -11.74 7.15 6.83
CA GLY A 192 -12.25 7.55 5.51
C GLY A 192 -11.73 6.71 4.33
N PHE A 193 -10.99 5.61 4.57
CA PHE A 193 -10.65 4.65 3.51
C PHE A 193 -11.91 4.06 2.89
N LEU A 194 -12.87 3.68 3.74
CA LEU A 194 -14.02 2.89 3.31
C LEU A 194 -15.35 3.40 3.89
N PRO A 195 -15.81 4.63 3.59
CA PRO A 195 -17.21 5.02 3.85
C PRO A 195 -18.19 4.02 3.21
N ALA A 196 -17.78 3.37 2.11
CA ALA A 196 -18.51 2.30 1.46
C ALA A 196 -18.40 0.90 2.11
N ALA A 197 -17.45 0.65 3.02
CA ALA A 197 -17.33 -0.65 3.72
C ALA A 197 -18.57 -1.00 4.56
N LYS A 198 -19.33 0.00 5.01
CA LYS A 198 -20.56 -0.23 5.75
C LYS A 198 -21.69 -0.76 4.85
N LEU A 199 -21.55 -0.70 3.52
CA LEU A 199 -22.60 -0.96 2.54
C LEU A 199 -22.22 -1.99 1.45
N ALA A 200 -20.93 -2.28 1.27
CA ALA A 200 -20.40 -3.31 0.37
C ALA A 200 -19.10 -3.86 0.96
N GLU A 201 -18.83 -5.16 0.75
CA GLU A 201 -17.52 -5.75 1.06
C GLU A 201 -16.47 -5.11 0.13
N PRO A 202 -15.59 -4.24 0.65
CA PRO A 202 -14.66 -3.53 -0.20
C PRO A 202 -13.70 -4.50 -0.85
N LEU A 203 -13.41 -4.26 -2.12
CA LEU A 203 -12.51 -5.07 -2.91
C LEU A 203 -11.12 -4.43 -2.98
N TRP A 204 -10.11 -5.27 -3.04
CA TRP A 204 -8.70 -4.87 -3.15
C TRP A 204 -8.02 -5.70 -4.23
N TRP A 205 -7.32 -5.05 -5.14
CA TRP A 205 -6.59 -5.75 -6.20
C TRP A 205 -5.17 -6.10 -5.76
N LEU A 206 -4.77 -7.31 -6.10
CA LEU A 206 -3.45 -7.86 -5.92
C LEU A 206 -2.92 -8.20 -7.31
N GLU A 207 -1.75 -7.66 -7.63
CA GLU A 207 -1.07 -8.02 -8.85
C GLU A 207 -0.54 -9.45 -8.78
N SER A 208 -0.27 -10.03 -9.95
CA SER A 208 0.42 -11.30 -10.00
C SER A 208 1.77 -11.18 -9.30
N SER A 209 2.02 -12.10 -8.39
CA SER A 209 3.25 -12.25 -7.62
C SER A 209 3.46 -11.28 -6.46
N SER A 210 2.40 -10.66 -5.91
CA SER A 210 2.55 -9.89 -4.67
C SER A 210 2.92 -10.77 -3.47
N TYR A 211 3.60 -10.19 -2.47
CA TYR A 211 4.19 -10.93 -1.34
C TYR A 211 3.28 -10.92 -0.09
N PRO A 212 2.63 -12.05 0.25
CA PRO A 212 1.83 -12.14 1.47
C PRO A 212 2.68 -11.94 2.73
N ILE A 213 2.08 -11.21 3.68
CA ILE A 213 2.77 -10.69 4.87
C ILE A 213 2.61 -11.68 6.03
N GLU A 214 3.70 -12.36 6.39
CA GLU A 214 3.75 -13.12 7.63
C GLU A 214 4.19 -12.22 8.78
N ILE A 215 3.37 -12.17 9.83
CA ILE A 215 3.64 -11.38 11.03
C ILE A 215 4.35 -12.24 12.07
N ILE A 216 5.60 -11.90 12.36
CA ILE A 216 6.43 -12.56 13.37
C ILE A 216 6.09 -12.02 14.76
N ASP A 217 6.12 -10.69 14.91
CA ASP A 217 5.82 -10.02 16.17
C ASP A 217 4.33 -9.63 16.25
N LYS A 218 3.50 -10.59 16.64
CA LYS A 218 2.05 -10.42 16.76
C LYS A 218 1.63 -9.43 17.84
N GLN A 219 2.54 -9.03 18.73
CA GLN A 219 2.24 -8.09 19.82
C GLN A 219 2.42 -6.64 19.36
N ASN A 220 3.46 -6.37 18.55
CA ASN A 220 3.81 -5.00 18.18
C ASN A 220 3.46 -4.64 16.72
N VAL A 221 3.18 -5.63 15.87
CA VAL A 221 2.69 -5.37 14.51
C VAL A 221 1.17 -5.34 14.51
N ARG A 222 0.62 -4.19 14.13
CA ARG A 222 -0.83 -3.97 14.01
C ARG A 222 -1.26 -4.19 12.57
N VAL A 223 -2.31 -4.97 12.38
CA VAL A 223 -2.97 -5.12 11.07
C VAL A 223 -4.11 -4.13 10.99
N LEU A 224 -4.07 -3.27 9.98
CA LEU A 224 -5.07 -2.23 9.75
C LEU A 224 -6.15 -2.70 8.76
N ILE A 225 -5.75 -3.49 7.76
CA ILE A 225 -6.65 -4.08 6.76
C ILE A 225 -6.30 -5.57 6.63
N ARG A 226 -7.33 -6.41 6.65
CA ARG A 226 -7.25 -7.87 6.45
C ARG A 226 -8.05 -8.29 5.22
N SER A 227 -7.75 -9.48 4.71
CA SER A 227 -8.59 -10.19 3.75
C SER A 227 -8.72 -11.66 4.16
N LYS A 228 -9.96 -12.12 4.35
CA LYS A 228 -10.25 -13.53 4.60
C LYS A 228 -9.81 -14.42 3.44
N GLU A 229 -10.04 -13.98 2.20
CA GLU A 229 -9.66 -14.72 0.98
C GLU A 229 -8.14 -14.93 0.91
N LEU A 230 -7.35 -13.91 1.26
CA LEU A 230 -5.90 -14.04 1.36
C LEU A 230 -5.48 -15.07 2.41
N GLY A 231 -6.09 -15.03 3.60
CA GLY A 231 -5.82 -15.99 4.67
C GLY A 231 -6.13 -17.43 4.27
N GLU A 232 -7.22 -17.66 3.52
CA GLU A 232 -7.63 -18.98 3.05
C GLU A 232 -6.73 -19.52 1.93
N LYS A 233 -6.27 -18.66 1.01
CA LYS A 233 -5.47 -19.09 -0.16
C LYS A 233 -3.96 -19.11 0.09
N TYR A 234 -3.47 -18.18 0.90
CA TYR A 234 -2.04 -17.89 1.06
C TYR A 234 -1.56 -17.96 2.50
N GLU A 235 -2.41 -18.38 3.46
CA GLU A 235 -2.04 -18.51 4.88
C GLU A 235 -1.56 -17.20 5.53
N SER A 236 -1.84 -16.05 4.91
CA SER A 236 -1.45 -14.73 5.38
C SER A 236 -2.54 -13.75 4.98
N ASP A 237 -3.24 -13.19 5.97
CA ASP A 237 -4.47 -12.42 5.77
C ASP A 237 -4.26 -10.90 5.82
N ALA A 238 -3.04 -10.43 6.11
CA ALA A 238 -2.74 -9.01 6.25
C ALA A 238 -2.58 -8.35 4.87
N VAL A 239 -3.27 -7.21 4.69
CA VAL A 239 -3.20 -6.36 3.48
C VAL A 239 -2.42 -5.08 3.76
N LEU A 240 -2.69 -4.45 4.91
CA LEU A 240 -2.02 -3.24 5.36
C LEU A 240 -1.65 -3.40 6.83
N ILE A 241 -0.38 -3.20 7.16
CA ILE A 241 0.15 -3.28 8.53
C ILE A 241 0.86 -2.00 8.92
N THR A 242 0.99 -1.78 10.22
CA THR A 242 1.83 -0.73 10.79
C THR A 242 2.50 -1.22 12.07
N PHE A 243 3.71 -0.74 12.33
CA PHE A 243 4.39 -0.95 13.60
C PHE A 243 5.32 0.21 13.94
N ASP A 244 5.49 0.46 15.23
CA ASP A 244 6.37 1.51 15.72
C ASP A 244 7.81 0.98 15.86
N CYS A 245 8.79 1.84 15.61
CA CYS A 245 10.20 1.55 15.83
C CYS A 245 10.92 2.81 16.31
N GLY A 246 11.45 2.76 17.53
CA GLY A 246 12.00 3.95 18.19
C GLY A 246 10.95 5.06 18.28
N LYS A 247 11.24 6.23 17.70
CA LYS A 247 10.34 7.40 17.69
C LYS A 247 9.47 7.49 16.44
N GLY A 248 9.73 6.65 15.44
CA GLY A 248 9.06 6.61 14.15
C GLY A 248 8.17 5.39 13.98
N ASN A 249 7.66 5.22 12.77
CA ASN A 249 6.78 4.12 12.43
C ASN A 249 6.99 3.62 10.99
N VAL A 250 6.60 2.38 10.77
CA VAL A 250 6.65 1.70 9.48
C VAL A 250 5.24 1.33 9.07
N ILE A 251 4.90 1.57 7.81
CA ILE A 251 3.66 1.12 7.18
C ILE A 251 4.01 0.27 5.97
N HIS A 252 3.32 -0.86 5.82
CA HIS A 252 3.54 -1.75 4.69
C HIS A 252 2.22 -2.23 4.11
N MET A 253 2.15 -2.24 2.80
CA MET A 253 0.99 -2.67 2.02
C MET A 253 1.40 -3.75 1.04
N ILE A 254 0.60 -4.82 0.94
CA ILE A 254 0.86 -5.94 0.04
C ILE A 254 0.80 -5.56 -1.45
N SER A 255 0.06 -4.50 -1.80
CA SER A 255 -0.13 -4.08 -3.20
C SER A 255 0.55 -2.74 -3.51
N HIS A 256 0.48 -2.35 -4.79
CA HIS A 256 0.92 -1.05 -5.29
C HIS A 256 -0.10 0.08 -5.01
N PHE A 257 0.38 1.32 -5.01
CA PHE A 257 -0.46 2.51 -4.80
C PHE A 257 -1.16 2.99 -6.08
N TYR A 258 -0.45 2.95 -7.21
CA TYR A 258 -0.93 3.54 -8.46
C TYR A 258 -1.89 2.62 -9.23
N LEU A 259 -1.69 1.32 -9.05
CA LEU A 259 -2.26 0.26 -9.86
C LEU A 259 -3.34 -0.44 -9.02
N GLN A 260 -4.60 -0.16 -9.34
CA GLN A 260 -5.76 -0.84 -8.77
C GLN A 260 -6.73 -1.14 -9.91
N ARG A 261 -6.66 -2.37 -10.42
CA ARG A 261 -7.69 -2.88 -11.32
C ARG A 261 -8.95 -3.13 -10.54
N THR A 262 -10.05 -2.94 -11.23
CA THR A 262 -11.37 -3.10 -10.68
C THR A 262 -12.02 -4.30 -11.32
N GLU A 263 -11.97 -5.46 -10.68
CA GLU A 263 -12.88 -6.53 -11.07
C GLU A 263 -14.28 -6.17 -10.60
N THR A 264 -15.22 -6.18 -11.54
CA THR A 264 -16.60 -5.85 -11.26
C THR A 264 -17.38 -7.11 -10.86
N ARG A 265 -17.27 -7.50 -9.59
CA ARG A 265 -17.85 -8.76 -9.08
C ARG A 265 -19.35 -8.77 -8.90
N ASP A 266 -19.96 -7.60 -8.78
CA ASP A 266 -21.41 -7.44 -8.62
C ASP A 266 -21.93 -6.36 -9.57
N GLN A 267 -23.25 -6.33 -9.76
CA GLN A 267 -23.89 -5.31 -10.61
C GLN A 267 -23.53 -3.88 -10.16
N ARG A 268 -23.18 -3.67 -8.88
CA ARG A 268 -22.83 -2.36 -8.34
C ARG A 268 -21.43 -1.92 -8.76
N HIS A 269 -20.47 -2.82 -8.92
CA HIS A 269 -19.15 -2.48 -9.45
C HIS A 269 -19.19 -2.08 -10.94
N GLN A 270 -20.23 -2.49 -11.68
CA GLN A 270 -20.44 -2.12 -13.09
C GLN A 270 -21.23 -0.83 -13.29
N MET A 271 -21.84 -0.29 -12.23
CA MET A 271 -22.64 0.92 -12.34
C MET A 271 -21.71 2.14 -12.59
N SER A 272 -22.20 3.12 -13.34
CA SER A 272 -21.42 4.35 -13.61
C SER A 272 -21.21 5.16 -12.32
N ALA A 273 -20.19 6.01 -12.31
CA ALA A 273 -19.97 6.95 -11.19
C ALA A 273 -21.25 7.75 -10.83
N GLU A 274 -22.09 8.08 -11.83
CA GLU A 274 -23.40 8.74 -11.64
C GLU A 274 -24.48 7.83 -11.02
N GLN A 275 -24.53 6.55 -11.41
CA GLN A 275 -25.50 5.58 -10.88
C GLN A 275 -25.18 5.17 -9.44
N ILE A 276 -23.91 5.18 -9.04
CA ILE A 276 -23.48 4.69 -7.72
C ILE A 276 -23.50 5.77 -6.67
N THR A 277 -23.12 6.98 -7.09
CA THR A 277 -23.60 8.23 -6.52
C THR A 277 -25.03 8.08 -5.99
N TYR A 278 -25.96 7.64 -6.84
CA TYR A 278 -27.37 7.48 -6.52
C TYR A 278 -27.68 6.38 -5.48
N THR A 279 -26.96 5.25 -5.53
CA THR A 279 -27.17 4.10 -4.61
C THR A 279 -26.62 4.35 -3.20
N LEU A 280 -25.44 4.97 -3.07
CA LEU A 280 -24.84 5.28 -1.77
C LEU A 280 -25.68 6.31 -0.99
N ILE A 281 -26.25 7.32 -1.67
CA ILE A 281 -27.22 8.29 -1.10
C ILE A 281 -28.45 7.59 -0.54
N LYS A 282 -29.04 6.67 -1.32
CA LYS A 282 -30.29 5.98 -0.97
C LYS A 282 -30.12 5.07 0.26
N LEU A 283 -28.92 4.51 0.45
CA LEU A 283 -28.59 3.62 1.57
C LEU A 283 -28.21 4.39 2.85
N ALA A 284 -27.62 5.57 2.73
CA ALA A 284 -27.34 6.44 3.88
C ALA A 284 -28.61 7.07 4.50
N TYR A 285 -29.67 7.30 3.70
CA TYR A 285 -30.84 8.08 4.11
C TYR A 285 -32.21 7.40 4.01
N GLY A 286 -32.29 6.12 3.64
CA GLY A 286 -33.50 5.32 3.82
C GLY A 286 -34.82 5.96 3.37
N ARG A 287 -34.93 6.43 2.10
CA ARG A 287 -36.21 6.60 1.38
C ARG A 287 -36.04 6.98 -0.10
N THR A 288 -37.04 6.58 -0.89
CA THR A 288 -37.13 6.59 -2.36
C THR A 288 -37.53 7.94 -2.99
N LYS A 289 -36.78 8.45 -3.98
CA LYS A 289 -37.18 8.75 -5.39
C LYS A 289 -36.22 9.76 -6.08
N ARG A 290 -35.87 9.42 -7.33
CA ARG A 290 -35.30 10.21 -8.44
C ARG A 290 -33.86 10.76 -8.34
N ALA A 291 -33.24 10.74 -9.52
CA ALA A 291 -31.83 10.88 -9.86
C ALA A 291 -31.27 12.30 -9.65
N ILE A 292 -29.93 12.36 -9.60
CA ILE A 292 -29.06 13.51 -9.29
C ILE A 292 -28.97 13.72 -7.78
N HIS A 293 -27.87 13.35 -7.08
CA HIS A 293 -27.47 13.96 -5.76
C HIS A 293 -26.15 13.45 -5.09
N PHE A 294 -25.05 13.08 -5.78
CA PHE A 294 -23.85 12.54 -5.08
C PHE A 294 -23.35 13.46 -3.99
N ALA A 295 -23.01 14.68 -4.41
CA ALA A 295 -22.30 15.56 -3.53
C ALA A 295 -23.26 16.40 -2.67
N THR A 296 -24.57 16.24 -2.84
CA THR A 296 -25.55 16.87 -1.96
C THR A 296 -25.63 16.22 -0.58
N ASP A 297 -25.25 14.94 -0.43
CA ASP A 297 -25.45 14.24 0.85
C ASP A 297 -24.19 13.61 1.50
N VAL A 298 -22.98 13.81 0.95
CA VAL A 298 -21.70 13.56 1.67
C VAL A 298 -21.25 14.77 2.50
N ASN A 299 -22.07 15.83 2.57
CA ASN A 299 -21.61 17.20 2.85
C ASN A 299 -20.50 17.65 1.88
N ALA A 300 -20.38 16.97 0.74
CA ALA A 300 -19.37 17.28 -0.25
C ALA A 300 -19.65 18.65 -0.86
N SER A 301 -18.59 19.41 -1.02
CA SER A 301 -18.60 20.74 -1.58
C SER A 301 -19.20 20.74 -2.98
N GLU A 302 -19.74 21.88 -3.39
CA GLU A 302 -20.28 22.05 -4.75
C GLU A 302 -19.23 21.72 -5.84
N GLY A 303 -17.96 21.94 -5.53
CA GLY A 303 -16.81 21.59 -6.38
C GLY A 303 -16.71 20.08 -6.65
N VAL A 304 -16.87 19.23 -5.64
CA VAL A 304 -16.83 17.77 -5.83
C VAL A 304 -17.97 17.28 -6.72
N LYS A 305 -19.18 17.86 -6.58
CA LYS A 305 -20.33 17.50 -7.46
C LYS A 305 -20.02 17.81 -8.91
N LEU A 306 -19.38 18.95 -9.17
CA LEU A 306 -19.06 19.37 -10.52
C LEU A 306 -18.01 18.45 -11.14
N LEU A 307 -16.97 18.10 -10.38
CA LEU A 307 -15.90 17.20 -10.82
C LEU A 307 -16.45 15.80 -11.15
N SER A 308 -17.30 15.22 -10.30
CA SER A 308 -17.90 13.90 -10.58
C SER A 308 -18.78 13.91 -11.83
N LYS A 309 -19.50 15.02 -12.11
CA LYS A 309 -20.32 15.17 -13.34
C LYS A 309 -19.48 15.28 -14.61
N GLN A 310 -18.28 15.83 -14.51
CA GLN A 310 -17.36 15.96 -15.64
C GLN A 310 -16.68 14.63 -15.97
N ALA A 311 -16.51 13.75 -14.99
CA ALA A 311 -15.86 12.45 -15.12
C ALA A 311 -16.83 11.34 -15.63
N LYS A 312 -17.39 11.53 -16.83
CA LYS A 312 -18.49 10.71 -17.39
C LYS A 312 -18.16 9.23 -17.63
N ASN A 313 -16.88 8.85 -17.63
CA ASN A 313 -16.41 7.50 -17.98
C ASN A 313 -15.92 6.68 -16.78
N LEU A 314 -16.01 7.20 -15.55
CA LEU A 314 -15.50 6.48 -14.38
C LEU A 314 -16.50 5.45 -13.86
N ASN A 315 -15.99 4.28 -13.50
CA ASN A 315 -16.72 3.32 -12.68
C ASN A 315 -16.42 3.53 -11.19
N TYR A 316 -17.26 2.98 -10.31
CA TYR A 316 -17.08 3.18 -8.87
C TYR A 316 -15.80 2.59 -8.32
N ALA A 317 -15.39 1.44 -8.82
CA ALA A 317 -14.24 0.79 -8.26
C ALA A 317 -12.97 1.63 -8.55
N GLN A 318 -12.93 2.39 -9.67
CA GLN A 318 -11.88 3.36 -9.95
C GLN A 318 -11.92 4.52 -8.95
N VAL A 319 -13.11 5.08 -8.68
CA VAL A 319 -13.26 6.19 -7.71
C VAL A 319 -12.98 5.74 -6.28
N GLN A 320 -13.44 4.55 -5.90
CA GLN A 320 -13.20 3.96 -4.59
C GLN A 320 -11.71 3.74 -4.39
N SER A 321 -11.06 3.14 -5.36
CA SER A 321 -9.62 2.92 -5.36
C SER A 321 -8.86 4.23 -5.15
N THR A 322 -9.09 5.23 -6.00
CA THR A 322 -8.35 6.48 -5.93
C THR A 322 -8.68 7.26 -4.67
N ALA A 323 -9.92 7.24 -4.19
CA ALA A 323 -10.30 7.85 -2.90
C ALA A 323 -9.59 7.17 -1.73
N THR A 324 -9.45 5.85 -1.76
CA THR A 324 -8.76 5.08 -0.71
C THR A 324 -7.27 5.44 -0.66
N SER A 325 -6.57 5.39 -1.82
CA SER A 325 -5.16 5.78 -1.90
C SER A 325 -4.95 7.25 -1.53
N SER A 326 -5.88 8.14 -1.94
CA SER A 326 -5.83 9.56 -1.58
C SER A 326 -5.99 9.78 -0.08
N ALA A 327 -6.98 9.14 0.54
CA ALA A 327 -7.23 9.23 1.98
C ALA A 327 -6.03 8.73 2.78
N PHE A 328 -5.41 7.61 2.38
CA PHE A 328 -4.15 7.16 2.97
C PHE A 328 -3.08 8.23 2.96
N ILE A 329 -2.88 8.83 1.79
CA ILE A 329 -1.80 9.78 1.61
C ILE A 329 -2.04 11.02 2.47
N TYR A 330 -3.24 11.56 2.44
CA TYR A 330 -3.58 12.70 3.27
C TYR A 330 -3.53 12.40 4.76
N ASN A 331 -4.03 11.25 5.22
CA ASN A 331 -4.12 10.92 6.64
C ASN A 331 -2.74 10.77 7.30
N HIS A 332 -1.80 10.06 6.67
CA HIS A 332 -0.47 9.90 7.26
C HIS A 332 0.32 11.21 7.21
N LEU A 333 0.20 12.00 6.13
CA LEU A 333 0.85 13.32 6.06
C LEU A 333 0.29 14.29 7.10
N ALA A 334 -1.03 14.31 7.28
CA ALA A 334 -1.70 15.15 8.27
C ALA A 334 -1.23 14.79 9.69
N GLU A 335 -1.24 13.51 10.05
CA GLU A 335 -0.73 13.04 11.35
C GLU A 335 0.74 13.45 11.52
N ARG A 336 1.55 13.19 10.50
CA ARG A 336 2.98 13.45 10.50
C ARG A 336 3.29 14.91 10.72
N LEU A 337 2.73 15.79 9.89
CA LEU A 337 2.99 17.22 9.96
C LEU A 337 2.45 17.84 11.25
N THR A 338 1.34 17.32 11.78
CA THR A 338 0.80 17.76 13.08
C THR A 338 1.78 17.45 14.21
N LYS A 339 2.34 16.23 14.24
CA LYS A 339 3.31 15.79 15.26
C LYS A 339 4.57 16.68 15.32
N TYR A 340 5.02 17.24 14.21
CA TYR A 340 6.25 18.05 14.15
C TYR A 340 6.01 19.56 14.18
N LYS A 341 4.75 20.01 14.17
CA LYS A 341 4.39 21.43 14.41
C LYS A 341 3.89 21.68 15.84
N SER A 342 3.50 20.63 16.57
CA SER A 342 3.18 20.65 18.01
C SER A 342 4.44 20.61 18.86
#